data_AF-A0A1V2NXP2-F1
#
_entry.id   AF-A0A1V2NXP2-F1
#
_cell.length_a   1.000
_cell.length_b   1.000
_cell.length_c   1.000
_cell.angle_alpha   90.00
_cell.angle_beta   90.00
_cell.angle_gamma   90.00
#
_symmetry.space_group_name_H-M   'P 1'
#
loop_
_entity.id
_entity.type
_entity.pdbx_description
1 polymer ?
#
loop_
_entity_poly.entity_id
_entity_poly.type
_entity_poly.pdbx_seq_one_letter_code
_entity_poly.pdbx_strand_id
1 'polypeptide(L)'
;MTSVSGIMPTGRLTLGNHLGALRRFTDPNGFYFVANLHAMTMRHVPRRLAELTRETATLMLAAGSPPGTVFIQSEVPAHVQLGYLLECTSYVGELSRMIQYKEKGKDKPMTRVSLFTYPCLMAADILLYGTDRVPVGDDQDQHVELARDVAIRFNREYGETFVVPELAKAAYATRIKDLQTPTAKMSKSDVDDAIGTIRLLDPPDVIRRQVMKAKTDSENVVRHDPDRKPGVTNLLEILAACVDGDPEELAKGYQSYGELKTDVADAVLSVIEPLQREYAVLASDPATVDALLAAGRDRAIEASAPLLLAATTAMGLNPSRATAMA
;
A
#
# COMPACT_ATOMS: atom_id res chain seq x y z
N MET A 1 13.50 3.64 -14.03
CA MET A 1 12.87 2.55 -13.26
C MET A 1 11.46 3.00 -12.98
N THR A 2 10.48 2.21 -13.36
CA THR A 2 9.05 2.53 -13.19
C THR A 2 8.60 2.02 -11.83
N SER A 3 8.06 2.90 -10.98
CA SER A 3 7.57 2.51 -9.65
C SER A 3 6.10 2.09 -9.71
N VAL A 4 5.72 0.94 -9.16
CA VAL A 4 4.31 0.52 -9.05
C VAL A 4 3.96 0.25 -7.60
N SER A 5 2.87 0.85 -7.10
CA SER A 5 2.40 0.61 -5.73
C SER A 5 0.90 0.80 -5.60
N GLY A 6 0.24 -0.17 -4.98
CA GLY A 6 -1.20 -0.14 -4.69
C GLY A 6 -1.51 0.03 -3.21
N ILE A 7 -2.48 0.87 -2.87
CA ILE A 7 -3.01 1.00 -1.50
C ILE A 7 -4.47 0.52 -1.47
N MET A 8 -4.74 -0.52 -0.68
CA MET A 8 -6.12 -1.01 -0.49
C MET A 8 -6.97 -0.04 0.35
N PRO A 9 -8.18 0.34 -0.07
CA PRO A 9 -9.09 1.18 0.71
C PRO A 9 -9.92 0.36 1.71
N THR A 10 -9.28 -0.35 2.65
CA THR A 10 -9.95 -1.19 3.68
C THR A 10 -10.16 -0.51 5.02
N GLY A 11 -9.76 0.76 5.13
CA GLY A 11 -9.90 1.60 6.30
C GLY A 11 -9.13 2.90 6.13
N ARG A 12 -9.29 3.83 7.08
CA ARG A 12 -8.68 5.16 6.99
C ARG A 12 -7.16 5.05 7.14
N LEU A 13 -6.41 5.75 6.30
CA LEU A 13 -4.95 5.67 6.31
C LEU A 13 -4.37 6.19 7.62
N THR A 14 -3.29 5.56 8.06
CA THR A 14 -2.60 5.86 9.32
C THR A 14 -1.27 6.57 9.10
N LEU A 15 -0.68 7.11 10.16
CA LEU A 15 0.68 7.66 10.14
C LEU A 15 1.69 6.67 9.54
N GLY A 16 1.57 5.37 9.87
CA GLY A 16 2.41 4.32 9.30
C GLY A 16 2.26 4.18 7.79
N ASN A 17 1.07 4.41 7.22
CA ASN A 17 0.90 4.44 5.77
C ASN A 17 1.60 5.65 5.15
N HIS A 18 1.50 6.83 5.76
CA HIS A 18 2.13 8.02 5.20
C HIS A 18 3.66 7.93 5.24
N LEU A 19 4.24 7.63 6.40
CA LEU A 19 5.69 7.52 6.57
C LEU A 19 6.29 6.32 5.81
N GLY A 20 5.53 5.23 5.71
CA GLY A 20 5.95 3.99 5.07
C GLY A 20 5.76 3.95 3.55
N ALA A 21 4.77 4.68 3.00
CA ALA A 21 4.42 4.59 1.58
C ALA A 21 4.15 5.95 0.95
N LEU A 22 3.13 6.71 1.38
CA LEU A 22 2.63 7.85 0.60
C LEU A 22 3.71 8.91 0.32
N ARG A 23 4.54 9.26 1.30
CA ARG A 23 5.61 10.26 1.11
C ARG A 23 6.70 9.84 0.12
N ARG A 24 6.73 8.55 -0.27
CA ARG A 24 7.70 7.99 -1.22
C ARG A 24 7.17 7.97 -2.65
N PHE A 25 5.89 8.30 -2.87
CA PHE A 25 5.26 8.35 -4.18
C PHE A 25 5.69 9.60 -4.94
N THR A 26 6.97 9.69 -5.28
CA THR A 26 7.60 10.88 -5.85
C THR A 26 8.10 10.68 -7.28
N ASP A 27 8.03 9.45 -7.80
CA ASP A 27 8.46 9.13 -9.16
C ASP A 27 7.42 9.65 -10.17
N PRO A 28 7.76 10.60 -11.07
CA PRO A 28 6.84 11.09 -12.10
C PRO A 28 6.50 10.02 -13.14
N ASN A 29 7.25 8.92 -13.19
CA ASN A 29 6.97 7.73 -14.00
C ASN A 29 6.25 6.62 -13.22
N GLY A 30 5.87 6.88 -11.97
CA GLY A 30 5.19 5.92 -11.13
C GLY A 30 3.73 5.68 -11.51
N PHE A 31 3.27 4.47 -11.22
CA PHE A 31 1.87 4.04 -11.27
C PHE A 31 1.42 3.71 -9.85
N TYR A 32 0.78 4.69 -9.21
CA TYR A 32 0.27 4.58 -7.86
C TYR A 32 -1.24 4.47 -7.90
N PHE A 33 -1.82 3.47 -7.24
CA PHE A 33 -3.26 3.26 -7.37
C PHE A 33 -3.97 2.89 -6.09
N VAL A 34 -5.25 3.23 -6.05
CA VAL A 34 -6.17 2.73 -5.05
C VAL A 34 -6.66 1.35 -5.47
N ALA A 35 -6.20 0.33 -4.75
CA ALA A 35 -6.45 -1.09 -5.03
C ALA A 35 -7.85 -1.52 -4.54
N ASN A 36 -8.90 -0.92 -5.10
CA ASN A 36 -10.28 -1.12 -4.64
C ASN A 36 -10.85 -2.51 -5.00
N LEU A 37 -10.36 -3.18 -6.05
CA LEU A 37 -10.75 -4.56 -6.35
C LEU A 37 -10.19 -5.52 -5.28
N HIS A 38 -8.95 -5.32 -4.84
CA HIS A 38 -8.36 -6.11 -3.75
C HIS A 38 -9.11 -5.97 -2.43
N ALA A 39 -9.66 -4.79 -2.14
CA ALA A 39 -10.51 -4.60 -0.95
C ALA A 39 -11.80 -5.44 -0.99
N MET A 40 -12.25 -5.87 -2.18
CA MET A 40 -13.45 -6.70 -2.37
C MET A 40 -13.20 -8.20 -2.15
N THR A 41 -11.97 -8.63 -1.87
CA THR A 41 -11.66 -10.02 -1.48
C THR A 41 -12.31 -10.41 -0.14
N MET A 42 -12.65 -9.42 0.68
CA MET A 42 -13.37 -9.56 1.94
C MET A 42 -14.74 -8.85 1.88
N ARG A 43 -15.62 -9.14 2.84
CA ARG A 43 -16.92 -8.45 2.95
C ARG A 43 -16.69 -6.94 3.06
N HIS A 44 -17.41 -6.16 2.26
CA HIS A 44 -17.34 -4.70 2.25
C HIS A 44 -18.76 -4.12 2.22
N VAL A 45 -18.86 -2.85 2.61
CA VAL A 45 -20.08 -2.04 2.46
C VAL A 45 -19.86 -1.12 1.26
N PRO A 46 -20.68 -1.14 0.20
CA PRO A 46 -20.42 -0.40 -1.04
C PRO A 46 -20.17 1.09 -0.82
N ARG A 47 -21.01 1.74 -0.02
CA ARG A 47 -20.85 3.16 0.31
C ARG A 47 -19.52 3.44 1.01
N ARG A 48 -19.13 2.60 1.98
CA ARG A 48 -17.86 2.75 2.71
C ARG A 48 -16.66 2.52 1.80
N LEU A 49 -16.73 1.57 0.87
CA LEU A 49 -15.67 1.33 -0.12
C LEU A 49 -15.49 2.55 -1.03
N ALA A 50 -16.58 3.14 -1.52
CA ALA A 50 -16.52 4.35 -2.34
C ALA A 50 -15.92 5.53 -1.56
N GLU A 51 -16.37 5.76 -0.33
CA GLU A 51 -15.83 6.80 0.56
C GLU A 51 -14.32 6.61 0.80
N LEU A 52 -13.89 5.41 1.18
CA LEU A 52 -12.48 5.11 1.44
C LEU A 52 -11.62 5.17 0.18
N THR A 53 -12.17 4.79 -0.98
CA THR A 53 -11.46 4.89 -2.26
C THR A 53 -11.15 6.35 -2.56
N ARG A 54 -12.14 7.23 -2.41
CA ARG A 54 -11.95 8.67 -2.65
C ARG A 54 -11.04 9.32 -1.62
N GLU A 55 -11.22 9.03 -0.33
CA GLU A 55 -10.35 9.52 0.74
C GLU A 55 -8.89 9.11 0.50
N THR A 56 -8.65 7.85 0.15
CA THR A 56 -7.30 7.32 -0.13
C THR A 56 -6.68 8.01 -1.34
N ALA A 57 -7.43 8.15 -2.44
CA ALA A 57 -6.96 8.82 -3.65
C ALA A 57 -6.59 10.29 -3.38
N THR A 58 -7.46 11.03 -2.69
CA THR A 58 -7.20 12.43 -2.33
C THR A 58 -6.00 12.56 -1.38
N LEU A 59 -5.82 11.64 -0.43
CA LEU A 59 -4.64 11.61 0.44
C LEU A 59 -3.34 11.33 -0.33
N MET A 60 -3.37 10.46 -1.34
CA MET A 60 -2.21 10.20 -2.20
C MET A 60 -1.82 11.46 -2.99
N LEU A 61 -2.80 12.19 -3.53
CA LEU A 61 -2.58 13.47 -4.22
C LEU A 61 -2.07 14.54 -3.24
N ALA A 62 -2.71 14.70 -2.08
CA ALA A 62 -2.33 15.66 -1.04
C ALA A 62 -0.93 15.40 -0.46
N ALA A 63 -0.48 14.15 -0.47
CA ALA A 63 0.88 13.78 -0.06
C ALA A 63 1.96 14.17 -1.09
N GLY A 64 1.58 14.78 -2.21
CA GLY A 64 2.50 15.29 -3.23
C GLY A 64 2.82 14.31 -4.36
N SER A 65 1.96 13.30 -4.60
CA SER A 65 2.14 12.42 -5.76
C SER A 65 2.14 13.24 -7.06
N PRO A 66 3.08 12.99 -8.00
CA PRO A 66 3.14 13.75 -9.25
C PRO A 66 1.83 13.68 -10.07
N PRO A 67 1.49 14.71 -10.85
CA PRO A 67 0.30 14.68 -11.69
C PRO A 67 0.29 13.48 -12.64
N GLY A 68 -0.88 12.85 -12.80
CA GLY A 68 -1.05 11.73 -13.71
C GLY A 68 -0.39 10.41 -13.26
N THR A 69 0.06 10.28 -12.01
CA THR A 69 0.57 8.98 -11.49
C THR A 69 -0.47 8.24 -10.65
N VAL A 70 -1.50 8.93 -10.14
CA VAL A 70 -2.51 8.36 -9.24
C VAL A 70 -3.78 7.96 -9.99
N PHE A 71 -4.25 6.73 -9.83
CA PHE A 71 -5.51 6.25 -10.42
C PHE A 71 -6.25 5.23 -9.54
N ILE A 72 -7.44 4.81 -9.96
CA ILE A 72 -8.25 3.79 -9.28
C ILE A 72 -8.16 2.48 -10.06
N GLN A 73 -7.82 1.38 -9.37
CA GLN A 73 -7.57 0.07 -10.00
C GLN A 73 -8.74 -0.40 -10.88
N SER A 74 -9.98 -0.29 -10.39
CA SER A 74 -11.17 -0.72 -11.15
C SER A 74 -11.46 0.09 -12.41
N GLU A 75 -10.85 1.27 -12.57
CA GLU A 75 -11.06 2.14 -13.73
C GLU A 75 -10.10 1.83 -14.88
N VAL A 76 -9.16 0.90 -14.68
CA VAL A 76 -8.20 0.44 -15.69
C VAL A 76 -8.50 -1.04 -15.97
N PRO A 77 -9.28 -1.37 -17.03
CA PRO A 77 -9.76 -2.72 -17.27
C PRO A 77 -8.66 -3.79 -17.43
N ALA A 78 -7.46 -3.36 -17.84
CA ALA A 78 -6.32 -4.24 -18.06
C ALA A 78 -5.94 -5.05 -16.81
N HIS A 79 -6.14 -4.51 -15.60
CA HIS A 79 -5.87 -5.23 -14.35
C HIS A 79 -6.71 -6.51 -14.23
N VAL A 80 -8.01 -6.41 -14.50
CA VAL A 80 -8.92 -7.55 -14.44
C VAL A 80 -8.67 -8.51 -15.60
N GLN A 81 -8.49 -7.96 -16.81
CA GLN A 81 -8.25 -8.77 -18.00
C GLN A 81 -6.98 -9.60 -17.87
N LEU A 82 -5.85 -8.97 -17.53
CA LEU A 82 -4.61 -9.71 -17.32
C LEU A 82 -4.71 -10.62 -16.08
N GLY A 83 -5.34 -10.17 -14.99
CA GLY A 83 -5.56 -10.99 -13.80
C GLY A 83 -6.20 -12.35 -14.13
N TYR A 84 -7.23 -12.35 -14.99
CA TYR A 84 -7.86 -13.58 -15.47
C TYR A 84 -6.92 -14.46 -16.31
N LEU A 85 -6.14 -13.88 -17.22
CA LEU A 85 -5.15 -14.65 -18.00
C LEU A 85 -4.08 -15.30 -17.10
N LEU A 86 -3.67 -14.60 -16.05
CA LEU A 86 -2.71 -15.13 -15.07
C LEU A 86 -3.33 -16.20 -14.17
N GLU A 87 -4.64 -16.14 -13.88
CA GLU A 87 -5.36 -17.26 -13.27
C GLU A 87 -5.29 -18.52 -14.14
N CYS A 88 -5.38 -18.38 -15.47
CA CYS A 88 -5.24 -19.51 -16.42
C CYS A 88 -3.81 -20.09 -16.48
N THR A 89 -2.81 -19.37 -15.96
CA THR A 89 -1.39 -19.81 -15.92
C THR A 89 -1.00 -20.37 -14.54
N SER A 90 -1.75 -20.01 -13.50
CA SER A 90 -1.44 -20.33 -12.11
C SER A 90 -2.02 -21.69 -11.69
N TYR A 91 -1.38 -22.36 -10.74
CA TYR A 91 -1.87 -23.62 -10.20
C TYR A 91 -2.50 -23.46 -8.82
N VAL A 92 -3.53 -24.28 -8.55
CA VAL A 92 -4.21 -24.36 -7.25
C VAL A 92 -3.23 -24.54 -6.08
N GLY A 93 -2.19 -25.36 -6.27
CA GLY A 93 -1.20 -25.60 -5.22
C GLY A 93 -0.43 -24.35 -4.80
N GLU A 94 -0.17 -23.41 -5.72
CA GLU A 94 0.55 -22.17 -5.45
C GLU A 94 -0.31 -21.21 -4.63
N LEU A 95 -1.53 -20.98 -5.10
CA LEU A 95 -2.52 -20.13 -4.44
C LEU A 95 -2.89 -20.67 -3.05
N SER A 96 -2.98 -21.98 -2.89
CA SER A 96 -3.28 -22.63 -1.59
C SER A 96 -2.16 -22.48 -0.55
N ARG A 97 -0.93 -22.17 -0.98
CA ARG A 97 0.22 -21.97 -0.09
C ARG A 97 0.39 -20.53 0.37
N MET A 98 -0.35 -19.58 -0.22
CA MET A 98 -0.31 -18.18 0.17
C MET A 98 -0.69 -18.01 1.63
N ILE A 99 0.17 -17.32 2.40
CA ILE A 99 0.01 -17.12 3.85
C ILE A 99 -1.33 -16.44 4.13
N GLN A 100 -1.65 -15.40 3.37
CA GLN A 100 -2.89 -14.65 3.53
C GLN A 100 -4.14 -15.53 3.30
N TYR A 101 -4.12 -16.45 2.33
CA TYR A 101 -5.21 -17.41 2.15
C TYR A 101 -5.29 -18.40 3.32
N LYS A 102 -4.14 -18.93 3.77
CA LYS A 102 -4.07 -19.84 4.93
C LYS A 102 -4.64 -19.23 6.21
N GLU A 103 -4.33 -17.98 6.49
CA GLU A 103 -4.79 -17.29 7.71
C GLU A 103 -6.25 -16.83 7.60
N LYS A 104 -6.64 -16.29 6.44
CA LYS A 104 -7.93 -15.60 6.31
C LYS A 104 -9.02 -16.47 5.73
N GLY A 105 -8.71 -17.46 4.91
CA GLY A 105 -9.69 -18.19 4.11
C GLY A 105 -9.72 -19.71 4.25
N LYS A 106 -8.57 -20.35 4.53
CA LYS A 106 -8.46 -21.81 4.64
C LYS A 106 -9.39 -22.32 5.75
N ASP A 107 -10.09 -23.42 5.45
CA ASP A 107 -11.04 -24.08 6.35
C ASP A 107 -12.26 -23.22 6.77
N LYS A 108 -12.51 -22.10 6.09
CA LYS A 108 -13.70 -21.26 6.28
C LYS A 108 -14.67 -21.42 5.11
N PRO A 109 -15.86 -22.03 5.30
CA PRO A 109 -16.80 -22.32 4.21
C PRO A 109 -17.29 -21.09 3.44
N MET A 110 -17.36 -19.92 4.09
CA MET A 110 -17.85 -18.68 3.49
C MET A 110 -16.72 -17.79 2.91
N THR A 111 -15.58 -18.39 2.57
CA THR A 111 -14.48 -17.68 1.93
C THR A 111 -14.81 -17.35 0.48
N ARG A 112 -14.57 -16.11 0.07
CA ARG A 112 -14.73 -15.70 -1.32
C ARG A 112 -13.66 -16.33 -2.19
N VAL A 113 -14.04 -16.76 -3.39
CA VAL A 113 -13.09 -17.24 -4.41
C VAL A 113 -12.03 -16.18 -4.71
N SER A 114 -12.39 -14.91 -4.71
CA SER A 114 -11.44 -13.82 -4.90
C SER A 114 -10.36 -13.74 -3.82
N LEU A 115 -10.59 -14.20 -2.59
CA LEU A 115 -9.51 -14.30 -1.59
C LEU A 115 -8.47 -15.37 -1.95
N PHE A 116 -8.86 -16.35 -2.75
CA PHE A 116 -7.96 -17.38 -3.28
C PHE A 116 -7.24 -16.91 -4.54
N THR A 117 -7.92 -16.17 -5.43
CA THR A 117 -7.38 -15.78 -6.74
C THR A 117 -6.76 -14.38 -6.80
N TYR A 118 -6.94 -13.53 -5.77
CA TYR A 118 -6.32 -12.19 -5.76
C TYR A 118 -4.79 -12.16 -5.99
N PRO A 119 -3.99 -13.20 -5.64
CA PRO A 119 -2.57 -13.17 -5.94
C PRO A 119 -2.29 -13.07 -7.45
N CYS A 120 -3.16 -13.62 -8.31
CA CYS A 120 -3.08 -13.46 -9.76
C CYS A 120 -3.40 -12.02 -10.20
N LEU A 121 -4.40 -11.40 -9.57
CA LEU A 121 -4.71 -9.97 -9.80
C LEU A 121 -3.54 -9.08 -9.36
N MET A 122 -2.89 -9.39 -8.24
CA MET A 122 -1.71 -8.67 -7.78
C MET A 122 -0.51 -8.84 -8.72
N ALA A 123 -0.31 -10.05 -9.25
CA ALA A 123 0.69 -10.28 -10.29
C ALA A 123 0.39 -9.45 -11.54
N ALA A 124 -0.87 -9.34 -11.95
CA ALA A 124 -1.26 -8.47 -13.06
C ALA A 124 -0.95 -6.99 -12.76
N ASP A 125 -1.27 -6.52 -11.55
CA ASP A 125 -0.95 -5.14 -11.15
C ASP A 125 0.54 -4.81 -11.28
N ILE A 126 1.42 -5.77 -10.96
CA ILE A 126 2.89 -5.62 -11.02
C ILE A 126 3.39 -5.65 -12.48
N LEU A 127 2.91 -6.62 -13.25
CA LEU A 127 3.46 -6.92 -14.58
C LEU A 127 3.00 -5.92 -15.65
N LEU A 128 1.79 -5.36 -15.54
CA LEU A 128 1.19 -4.47 -16.57
C LEU A 128 2.06 -3.30 -17.00
N TYR A 129 2.93 -2.81 -16.12
CA TYR A 129 3.69 -1.58 -16.33
C TYR A 129 5.18 -1.84 -16.62
N GLY A 130 5.57 -3.09 -16.90
CA GLY A 130 6.95 -3.46 -17.23
C GLY A 130 7.92 -3.21 -16.06
N THR A 131 7.50 -3.52 -14.85
CA THR A 131 8.26 -3.21 -13.63
C THR A 131 9.47 -4.14 -13.48
N ASP A 132 10.68 -3.63 -13.67
CA ASP A 132 11.91 -4.43 -13.53
C ASP A 132 12.26 -4.74 -12.07
N ARG A 133 11.89 -3.89 -11.11
CA ARG A 133 12.08 -4.18 -9.68
C ARG A 133 10.94 -3.64 -8.85
N VAL A 134 10.46 -4.46 -7.92
CA VAL A 134 9.34 -4.12 -7.05
C VAL A 134 9.85 -3.88 -5.63
N PRO A 135 9.75 -2.66 -5.08
CA PRO A 135 10.07 -2.41 -3.69
C PRO A 135 8.97 -3.05 -2.82
N VAL A 136 9.33 -4.09 -2.09
CA VAL A 136 8.41 -4.78 -1.17
C VAL A 136 8.77 -4.52 0.28
N GLY A 137 7.74 -4.39 1.11
CA GLY A 137 7.89 -4.60 2.54
C GLY A 137 7.93 -6.10 2.84
N ASP A 138 8.49 -6.47 4.01
CA ASP A 138 8.70 -7.87 4.43
C ASP A 138 7.43 -8.76 4.34
N ASP A 139 6.24 -8.16 4.31
CA ASP A 139 4.95 -8.85 4.22
C ASP A 139 4.47 -9.15 2.80
N GLN A 140 5.17 -8.67 1.76
CA GLN A 140 4.75 -8.76 0.35
C GLN A 140 5.68 -9.62 -0.52
N ASP A 141 6.78 -10.15 0.02
CA ASP A 141 7.76 -10.98 -0.70
C ASP A 141 7.09 -12.15 -1.44
N GLN A 142 6.15 -12.85 -0.78
CA GLN A 142 5.48 -14.02 -1.36
C GLN A 142 4.65 -13.68 -2.60
N HIS A 143 4.05 -12.49 -2.66
CA HIS A 143 3.25 -12.08 -3.82
C HIS A 143 4.11 -11.71 -5.02
N VAL A 144 5.26 -11.08 -4.79
CA VAL A 144 6.20 -10.77 -5.88
C VAL A 144 6.87 -12.04 -6.40
N GLU A 145 7.20 -13.00 -5.53
CA GLU A 145 7.70 -14.30 -6.00
C GLU A 145 6.64 -15.04 -6.84
N LEU A 146 5.36 -14.99 -6.47
CA LEU A 146 4.31 -15.53 -7.32
C LEU A 146 4.25 -14.81 -8.68
N ALA A 147 4.34 -13.47 -8.69
CA ALA A 147 4.34 -12.70 -9.94
C ALA A 147 5.52 -13.10 -10.85
N ARG A 148 6.69 -13.37 -10.27
CA ARG A 148 7.88 -13.89 -10.98
C ARG A 148 7.63 -15.28 -11.56
N ASP A 149 7.16 -16.22 -10.74
CA ASP A 149 6.90 -17.60 -11.15
C ASP A 149 5.87 -17.67 -12.29
N VAL A 150 4.81 -16.87 -12.19
CA VAL A 150 3.77 -16.79 -13.21
C VAL A 150 4.31 -16.13 -14.49
N ALA A 151 5.11 -15.07 -14.40
CA ALA A 151 5.74 -14.43 -15.57
C ALA A 151 6.68 -15.39 -16.31
N ILE A 152 7.57 -16.10 -15.58
CA ILE A 152 8.48 -17.10 -16.16
C ILE A 152 7.70 -18.21 -16.86
N ARG A 153 6.64 -18.71 -16.22
CA ARG A 153 5.82 -19.77 -16.80
C ARG A 153 5.11 -19.32 -18.06
N PHE A 154 4.49 -18.15 -18.01
CA PHE A 154 3.83 -17.57 -19.17
C PHE A 154 4.80 -17.44 -20.34
N ASN A 155 5.99 -16.86 -20.11
CA ASN A 155 7.00 -16.68 -21.15
C ASN A 155 7.44 -18.01 -21.77
N ARG A 156 7.59 -19.05 -20.93
CA ARG A 156 7.95 -20.40 -21.41
C ARG A 156 6.85 -21.04 -22.25
N GLU A 157 5.58 -20.85 -21.87
CA GLU A 157 4.44 -21.53 -22.49
C GLU A 157 3.94 -20.82 -23.75
N TYR A 158 3.89 -19.49 -23.74
CA TYR A 158 3.29 -18.66 -24.78
C TYR A 158 4.29 -17.77 -25.53
N GLY A 159 5.55 -17.70 -25.09
CA GLY A 159 6.62 -16.88 -25.65
C GLY A 159 6.96 -15.65 -24.81
N GLU A 160 8.19 -15.15 -24.94
CA GLU A 160 8.73 -14.01 -24.17
C GLU A 160 7.82 -12.77 -24.26
N THR A 161 7.07 -12.51 -23.18
CA THR A 161 6.05 -11.44 -23.11
C THR A 161 6.28 -10.52 -21.93
N PHE A 162 6.55 -11.07 -20.75
CA PHE A 162 6.74 -10.32 -19.51
C PHE A 162 8.22 -10.13 -19.19
N VAL A 163 8.55 -8.95 -18.66
CA VAL A 163 9.79 -8.81 -17.89
C VAL A 163 9.58 -9.46 -16.53
N VAL A 164 10.53 -10.29 -16.10
CA VAL A 164 10.46 -10.96 -14.79
C VAL A 164 10.93 -9.98 -13.72
N PRO A 165 10.06 -9.54 -12.79
CA PRO A 165 10.39 -8.50 -11.82
C PRO A 165 11.43 -8.99 -10.80
N GLU A 166 12.44 -8.20 -10.48
CA GLU A 166 13.38 -8.50 -9.40
C GLU A 166 12.85 -8.00 -8.06
N LEU A 167 13.11 -8.78 -7.00
CA LEU A 167 12.90 -8.32 -5.63
C LEU A 167 13.90 -7.21 -5.29
N ALA A 168 13.40 -6.06 -4.89
CA ALA A 168 14.21 -5.01 -4.28
C ALA A 168 13.76 -4.86 -2.82
N LYS A 169 14.66 -5.15 -1.87
CA LYS A 169 14.39 -4.84 -0.46
C LYS A 169 14.25 -3.32 -0.31
N ALA A 170 13.11 -2.87 0.19
CA ALA A 170 12.97 -1.47 0.56
C ALA A 170 13.96 -1.16 1.70
N ALA A 171 14.78 -0.12 1.53
CA ALA A 171 15.58 0.42 2.62
C ALA A 171 14.61 0.95 3.69
N TYR A 172 14.48 0.20 4.79
CA TYR A 172 13.71 0.56 5.98
C TYR A 172 12.29 1.07 5.70
N ALA A 173 11.35 0.15 5.52
CA ALA A 173 9.95 0.49 5.74
C ALA A 173 9.75 0.73 7.24
N THR A 174 9.61 1.99 7.67
CA THR A 174 9.35 2.32 9.08
C THR A 174 8.08 1.60 9.53
N ARG A 175 8.24 0.57 10.37
CA ARG A 175 7.15 -0.28 10.82
C ARG A 175 6.52 0.31 12.08
N ILE A 176 5.77 1.39 11.89
CA ILE A 176 5.06 2.06 12.98
C ILE A 176 4.08 1.09 13.65
N LYS A 177 4.23 0.91 14.97
CA LYS A 177 3.45 -0.01 15.79
C LYS A 177 2.28 0.72 16.45
N ASP A 178 1.28 -0.04 16.88
CA ASP A 178 0.13 0.48 17.61
C ASP A 178 0.59 1.08 18.96
N LEU A 179 0.06 2.26 19.31
CA LEU A 179 0.47 3.00 20.50
C LEU A 179 0.02 2.33 21.81
N GLN A 180 -0.99 1.46 21.79
CA GLN A 180 -1.47 0.70 22.95
C GLN A 180 -0.92 -0.73 22.98
N THR A 181 -0.68 -1.31 21.80
CA THR A 181 -0.13 -2.65 21.61
C THR A 181 1.16 -2.56 20.79
N PRO A 182 2.29 -2.15 21.40
CA PRO A 182 3.53 -1.87 20.68
C PRO A 182 4.27 -3.13 20.19
N THR A 183 3.61 -4.30 20.22
CA THR A 183 4.03 -5.54 19.57
C THR A 183 3.28 -5.79 18.26
N ALA A 184 2.18 -5.07 18.00
CA ALA A 184 1.36 -5.15 16.81
C ALA A 184 1.58 -3.93 15.90
N LYS A 185 1.48 -4.14 14.59
CA LYS A 185 1.54 -3.05 13.60
C LYS A 185 0.27 -2.19 13.72
N MET A 186 0.41 -0.87 13.55
CA MET A 186 -0.74 0.02 13.48
C MET A 186 -1.64 -0.37 12.29
N SER A 187 -2.93 -0.55 12.54
CA SER A 187 -3.87 -1.10 11.56
C SER A 187 -4.90 -0.07 11.13
N LYS A 188 -4.99 0.16 9.82
CA LYS A 188 -6.04 1.00 9.22
C LYS A 188 -7.45 0.43 9.37
N SER A 189 -7.56 -0.87 9.68
CA SER A 189 -8.84 -1.58 9.80
C SER A 189 -9.33 -1.71 11.24
N ASP A 190 -8.64 -1.07 12.18
CA ASP A 190 -9.13 -0.93 13.56
C ASP A 190 -10.34 0.01 13.60
N VAL A 191 -11.16 -0.14 14.65
CA VAL A 191 -12.31 0.74 14.88
C VAL A 191 -11.90 2.22 14.86
N ASP A 192 -12.74 3.07 14.25
CA ASP A 192 -12.40 4.46 13.92
C ASP A 192 -11.96 5.31 15.14
N ASP A 193 -12.32 4.91 16.37
CA ASP A 193 -11.96 5.57 17.63
C ASP A 193 -10.80 4.91 18.41
N ALA A 194 -10.10 3.94 17.81
CA ALA A 194 -8.98 3.25 18.43
C ALA A 194 -7.86 4.22 18.83
N ILE A 195 -7.56 4.28 20.14
CA ILE A 195 -6.55 5.17 20.72
C ILE A 195 -5.11 4.79 20.28
N GLY A 196 -4.91 3.53 19.88
CA GLY A 196 -3.63 2.99 19.43
C GLY A 196 -3.21 3.43 18.02
N THR A 197 -4.12 4.01 17.25
CA THR A 197 -3.93 4.28 15.82
C THR A 197 -4.09 5.76 15.51
N ILE A 198 -3.02 6.38 15.00
CA ILE A 198 -3.03 7.77 14.50
C ILE A 198 -3.47 7.76 13.04
N ARG A 199 -4.62 8.35 12.72
CA ARG A 199 -5.11 8.49 11.33
C ARG A 199 -4.66 9.82 10.75
N LEU A 200 -4.48 9.85 9.42
CA LEU A 200 -3.97 11.05 8.73
C LEU A 200 -4.92 12.24 8.81
N LEU A 201 -6.22 11.99 9.02
CA LEU A 201 -7.24 13.03 9.14
C LEU A 201 -7.75 13.19 10.59
N ASP A 202 -7.07 12.61 11.58
CA ASP A 202 -7.41 12.85 12.99
C ASP A 202 -7.12 14.33 13.33
N PRO A 203 -8.01 15.02 14.08
CA PRO A 203 -7.76 16.38 14.52
C PRO A 203 -6.50 16.50 15.41
N PRO A 204 -5.83 17.67 15.45
CA PRO A 204 -4.59 17.83 16.21
C PRO A 204 -4.68 17.47 17.69
N ASP A 205 -5.81 17.79 18.35
CA ASP A 205 -6.03 17.45 19.77
C ASP A 205 -6.18 15.93 19.99
N VAL A 206 -6.74 15.22 19.01
CA VAL A 206 -6.89 13.76 19.02
C VAL A 206 -5.53 13.10 18.89
N ILE A 207 -4.73 13.53 17.91
CA ILE A 207 -3.36 13.03 17.68
C ILE A 207 -2.51 13.23 18.95
N ARG A 208 -2.52 14.45 19.50
CA ARG A 208 -1.79 14.76 20.74
C ARG A 208 -2.23 13.84 21.87
N ARG A 209 -3.54 13.67 22.08
CA ARG A 209 -4.08 12.79 23.11
C ARG A 209 -3.68 11.31 22.91
N GLN A 210 -3.69 10.81 21.69
CA GLN A 210 -3.28 9.44 21.36
C GLN A 210 -1.80 9.20 21.71
N VAL A 211 -0.91 10.11 21.28
CA VAL A 211 0.53 10.03 21.59
C VAL A 211 0.78 10.13 23.10
N MET A 212 0.13 11.07 23.80
CA MET A 212 0.28 11.18 25.25
C MET A 212 -0.17 9.92 26.00
N LYS A 213 -1.19 9.23 25.48
CA LYS A 213 -1.70 7.96 26.02
C LYS A 213 -0.93 6.72 25.55
N ALA A 214 0.10 6.86 24.72
CA ALA A 214 0.88 5.71 24.27
C ALA A 214 1.42 4.90 25.44
N LYS A 215 1.34 3.57 25.34
CA LYS A 215 1.77 2.63 26.38
C LYS A 215 3.29 2.62 26.45
N THR A 216 3.81 2.89 27.65
CA THR A 216 5.22 2.77 28.01
C THR A 216 5.37 1.80 29.18
N ASP A 217 6.59 1.39 29.50
CA ASP A 217 6.88 0.70 30.76
C ASP A 217 6.87 1.69 31.94
N SER A 218 7.25 1.23 33.14
CA SER A 218 7.24 2.01 34.39
C SER A 218 8.63 2.50 34.82
N GLU A 219 9.69 2.24 34.04
CA GLU A 219 11.07 2.58 34.43
C GLU A 219 11.39 4.07 34.28
N ASN A 220 10.64 4.79 33.42
CA ASN A 220 10.86 6.20 33.06
C ASN A 220 12.30 6.51 32.59
N VAL A 221 12.89 5.59 31.82
CA VAL A 221 14.20 5.75 31.18
C VAL A 221 14.01 5.68 29.68
N VAL A 222 14.33 6.77 28.96
CA VAL A 222 14.19 6.79 27.50
C VAL A 222 15.37 6.06 26.86
N ARG A 223 15.10 4.93 26.23
CA ARG A 223 16.11 4.10 25.55
C ARG A 223 15.45 3.31 24.42
N HIS A 224 16.15 3.25 23.29
CA HIS A 224 15.81 2.35 22.20
C HIS A 224 16.14 0.90 22.61
N ASP A 225 15.10 0.10 22.82
CA ASP A 225 15.18 -1.33 23.16
C ASP A 225 13.88 -2.02 22.68
N PRO A 226 13.87 -2.58 21.46
CA PRO A 226 12.69 -3.21 20.90
C PRO A 226 12.12 -4.35 21.75
N ASP A 227 12.98 -5.07 22.49
CA ASP A 227 12.60 -6.27 23.24
C ASP A 227 12.05 -5.94 24.63
N ARG A 228 12.73 -5.05 25.37
CA ARG A 228 12.38 -4.71 26.75
C ARG A 228 11.48 -3.49 26.86
N LYS A 229 11.57 -2.55 25.91
CA LYS A 229 10.87 -1.25 25.95
C LYS A 229 10.13 -0.97 24.64
N PRO A 230 9.31 -1.90 24.12
CA PRO A 230 8.72 -1.79 22.79
C PRO A 230 7.90 -0.50 22.58
N GLY A 231 7.23 0.00 23.62
CA GLY A 231 6.45 1.25 23.54
C GLY A 231 7.32 2.51 23.43
N VAL A 232 8.39 2.60 24.21
CA VAL A 232 9.36 3.72 24.15
C VAL A 232 10.11 3.69 22.83
N THR A 233 10.53 2.49 22.40
CA THR A 233 11.14 2.26 21.09
C THR A 233 10.24 2.70 19.95
N ASN A 234 8.96 2.33 19.95
CA ASN A 234 8.01 2.77 18.93
C ASN A 234 7.88 4.30 18.88
N LEU A 235 7.84 4.98 20.03
CA LEU A 235 7.81 6.45 20.09
C LEU A 235 9.08 7.08 19.49
N LEU A 236 10.26 6.53 19.81
CA LEU A 236 11.53 6.99 19.24
C LEU A 236 11.60 6.74 17.72
N GLU A 237 11.12 5.58 17.24
CA GLU A 237 11.02 5.26 15.82
C GLU A 237 10.05 6.20 15.08
N ILE A 238 8.92 6.57 15.70
CA ILE A 238 7.99 7.58 15.17
C ILE A 238 8.70 8.94 15.08
N LEU A 239 9.33 9.39 16.16
CA LEU A 239 10.04 10.67 16.20
C LEU A 239 11.10 10.73 15.10
N ALA A 240 12.00 9.73 15.07
CA ALA A 240 13.04 9.56 14.08
C ALA A 240 12.50 9.63 12.65
N ALA A 241 11.38 8.97 12.37
CA ALA A 241 10.78 8.95 11.05
C ALA A 241 10.14 10.30 10.65
N CYS A 242 9.71 11.11 11.61
CA CYS A 242 9.18 12.46 11.39
C CYS A 242 10.29 13.50 11.19
N VAL A 243 11.40 13.39 11.92
CA VAL A 243 12.48 14.41 11.92
C VAL A 243 13.72 14.01 11.11
N ASP A 244 13.73 12.83 10.49
CA ASP A 244 14.87 12.24 9.79
C ASP A 244 16.11 12.10 10.70
N GLY A 245 15.94 11.38 11.81
CA GLY A 245 16.97 11.16 12.82
C GLY A 245 17.20 9.69 13.16
N ASP A 246 18.21 9.43 13.99
CA ASP A 246 18.47 8.10 14.54
C ASP A 246 17.75 7.91 15.90
N PRO A 247 16.93 6.86 16.07
CA PRO A 247 16.20 6.62 17.32
C PRO A 247 17.08 6.49 18.56
N GLU A 248 18.29 5.92 18.44
CA GLU A 248 19.20 5.70 19.56
C GLU A 248 19.88 7.01 19.99
N GLU A 249 20.27 7.85 19.02
CA GLU A 249 20.80 9.18 19.30
C GLU A 249 19.73 10.12 19.88
N LEU A 250 18.52 10.11 19.32
CA LEU A 250 17.40 10.93 19.82
C LEU A 250 17.07 10.57 21.28
N ALA A 251 17.18 9.30 21.67
CA ALA A 251 16.89 8.86 23.03
C ALA A 251 17.72 9.59 24.10
N LYS A 252 18.96 10.00 23.77
CA LYS A 252 19.87 10.69 24.71
C LYS A 252 19.39 12.08 25.10
N GLY A 253 18.48 12.68 24.33
CA GLY A 253 17.93 14.01 24.56
C GLY A 253 16.84 14.09 25.63
N TYR A 254 16.33 12.95 26.11
CA TYR A 254 15.13 12.91 26.94
C TYR A 254 15.39 12.39 28.36
N GLN A 255 14.82 13.07 29.37
CA GLN A 255 14.92 12.67 30.78
C GLN A 255 13.63 12.00 31.29
N SER A 256 12.52 12.13 30.56
CA SER A 256 11.25 11.51 30.93
C SER A 256 10.41 11.08 29.72
N TYR A 257 9.47 10.15 29.95
CA TYR A 257 8.47 9.76 28.94
C TYR A 257 7.52 10.91 28.58
N GLY A 258 7.29 11.84 29.50
CA GLY A 258 6.45 13.01 29.25
C GLY A 258 7.06 13.92 28.19
N GLU A 259 8.34 14.24 28.31
CA GLU A 259 9.09 15.04 27.33
C GLU A 259 9.10 14.35 25.95
N LEU A 260 9.47 13.06 25.91
CA LEU A 260 9.46 12.29 24.66
C LEU A 260 8.09 12.32 23.96
N LYS A 261 7.00 12.09 24.71
CA LYS A 261 5.66 12.08 24.14
C LYS A 261 5.20 13.45 23.64
N THR A 262 5.57 14.53 24.32
CA THR A 262 5.29 15.90 23.86
C THR A 262 5.97 16.15 22.51
N ASP A 263 7.26 15.86 22.41
CA ASP A 263 8.03 16.08 21.18
C ASP A 263 7.58 15.17 20.04
N VAL A 264 7.23 13.91 20.34
CA VAL A 264 6.63 13.00 19.34
C VAL A 264 5.31 13.56 18.84
N ALA A 265 4.45 14.09 19.72
CA ALA A 265 3.18 14.68 19.31
C ALA A 265 3.39 15.88 18.39
N ASP A 266 4.33 16.77 18.74
CA ASP A 266 4.64 17.95 17.94
C ASP A 266 5.29 17.57 16.59
N ALA A 267 6.17 16.58 16.56
CA ALA A 267 6.79 16.07 15.33
C ALA A 267 5.78 15.35 14.41
N VAL A 268 4.82 14.62 14.97
CA VAL A 268 3.75 14.01 14.17
C VAL A 268 2.86 15.08 13.56
N LEU A 269 2.48 16.10 14.34
CA LEU A 269 1.66 17.22 13.86
C LEU A 269 2.36 18.03 12.77
N SER A 270 3.67 18.29 12.91
CA SER A 270 4.43 19.04 11.89
C SER A 270 4.46 18.33 10.53
N VAL A 271 4.39 16.99 10.52
CA VAL A 271 4.29 16.17 9.30
C VAL A 271 2.85 16.09 8.77
N ILE A 272 1.86 15.91 9.64
CA ILE A 272 0.47 15.66 9.23
C ILE A 272 -0.27 16.96 8.85
N GLU A 273 -0.03 18.08 9.52
CA GLU A 273 -0.79 19.30 9.27
C GLU A 273 -0.66 19.84 7.83
N PRO A 274 0.53 19.88 7.19
CA PRO A 274 0.63 20.26 5.79
C PRO A 274 -0.19 19.34 4.88
N LEU A 275 -0.13 18.03 5.11
CA LEU A 275 -0.93 17.04 4.39
C LEU A 275 -2.43 17.28 4.57
N GLN A 276 -2.89 17.58 5.79
CA GLN A 276 -4.29 17.87 6.08
C GLN A 276 -4.78 19.14 5.38
N ARG A 277 -3.93 20.19 5.31
CA ARG A 277 -4.24 21.42 4.59
C ARG A 277 -4.42 21.16 3.09
N GLU A 278 -3.47 20.47 2.46
CA GLU A 278 -3.57 20.09 1.05
C GLU A 278 -4.78 19.19 0.77
N TYR A 279 -5.03 18.22 1.66
CA TYR A 279 -6.22 17.38 1.57
C TYR A 279 -7.51 18.20 1.63
N ALA A 280 -7.60 19.17 2.56
CA ALA A 280 -8.79 20.01 2.68
C ALA A 280 -9.03 20.88 1.44
N VAL A 281 -7.96 21.42 0.84
CA VAL A 281 -8.03 22.15 -0.44
C VAL A 281 -8.59 21.25 -1.53
N LEU A 282 -8.01 20.07 -1.74
CA LEU A 282 -8.47 19.11 -2.77
C LEU A 282 -9.89 18.59 -2.49
N ALA A 283 -10.23 18.31 -1.23
CA ALA A 283 -11.56 17.83 -0.86
C ALA A 283 -12.65 18.89 -1.07
N SER A 284 -12.29 20.18 -1.00
CA SER A 284 -13.20 21.28 -1.29
C SER A 284 -13.49 21.48 -2.79
N ASP A 285 -12.66 20.91 -3.66
CA ASP A 285 -12.84 20.91 -5.12
C ASP A 285 -12.82 19.47 -5.70
N PRO A 286 -13.95 18.75 -5.61
CA PRO A 286 -14.04 17.39 -6.13
C PRO A 286 -13.73 17.28 -7.62
N ALA A 287 -14.02 18.31 -8.43
CA ALA A 287 -13.82 18.29 -9.88
C ALA A 287 -12.34 18.27 -10.23
N THR A 288 -11.50 19.02 -9.49
CA THR A 288 -10.05 18.95 -9.64
C THR A 288 -9.51 17.56 -9.32
N VAL A 289 -10.00 16.92 -8.24
CA VAL A 289 -9.61 15.54 -7.92
C VAL A 289 -10.02 14.57 -9.02
N ASP A 290 -11.23 14.70 -9.57
CA ASP A 290 -11.71 13.84 -10.67
C ASP A 290 -10.85 14.02 -11.93
N ALA A 291 -10.46 15.25 -12.27
CA ALA A 291 -9.58 15.53 -13.41
C ALA A 291 -8.19 14.91 -13.23
N LEU A 292 -7.60 15.00 -12.03
CA LEU A 292 -6.30 14.41 -11.71
C LEU A 292 -6.33 12.88 -11.80
N LEU A 293 -7.39 12.26 -11.28
CA LEU A 293 -7.57 10.80 -11.36
C LEU A 293 -7.86 10.32 -12.78
N ALA A 294 -8.63 11.09 -13.55
CA ALA A 294 -8.86 10.80 -14.97
C ALA A 294 -7.55 10.83 -15.77
N ALA A 295 -6.67 11.81 -15.53
CA ALA A 295 -5.36 11.87 -16.17
C ALA A 295 -4.49 10.65 -15.81
N GLY A 296 -4.49 10.23 -14.53
CA GLY A 296 -3.78 9.03 -14.10
C GLY A 296 -4.35 7.75 -14.71
N ARG A 297 -5.68 7.63 -14.78
CA ARG A 297 -6.37 6.50 -15.43
C ARG A 297 -6.00 6.41 -16.90
N ASP A 298 -6.09 7.52 -17.64
CA ASP A 298 -5.86 7.54 -19.09
C ASP A 298 -4.41 7.15 -19.40
N ARG A 299 -3.45 7.67 -18.62
CA ARG A 299 -2.04 7.27 -18.70
C ARG A 299 -1.84 5.77 -18.39
N ALA A 300 -2.50 5.26 -17.35
CA ALA A 300 -2.39 3.85 -16.98
C ALA A 300 -2.99 2.93 -18.06
N ILE A 301 -4.10 3.31 -18.68
CA ILE A 301 -4.69 2.60 -19.81
C ILE A 301 -3.72 2.58 -21.00
N GLU A 302 -3.15 3.74 -21.36
CA GLU A 302 -2.20 3.84 -22.47
C GLU A 302 -0.95 2.98 -22.23
N ALA A 303 -0.39 3.04 -21.01
CA ALA A 303 0.81 2.30 -20.65
C ALA A 303 0.60 0.78 -20.60
N SER A 304 -0.57 0.32 -20.17
CA SER A 304 -0.88 -1.10 -19.98
C SER A 304 -1.35 -1.81 -21.27
N ALA A 305 -1.89 -1.05 -22.22
CA ALA A 305 -2.48 -1.61 -23.45
C ALA A 305 -1.51 -2.47 -24.30
N PRO A 306 -0.24 -2.08 -24.53
CA PRO A 306 0.69 -2.88 -25.32
C PRO A 306 0.97 -4.26 -24.71
N LEU A 307 1.18 -4.32 -23.39
CA LEU A 307 1.48 -5.58 -22.71
C LEU A 307 0.27 -6.52 -22.70
N LEU A 308 -0.91 -5.98 -22.40
CA LEU A 308 -2.14 -6.77 -22.45
C LEU A 308 -2.39 -7.32 -23.87
N LEU A 309 -2.16 -6.51 -24.89
CA LEU A 309 -2.27 -6.94 -26.28
C LEU A 309 -1.27 -8.07 -26.61
N ALA A 310 -0.02 -7.95 -26.14
CA ALA A 310 0.99 -8.99 -26.32
C ALA A 310 0.55 -10.31 -25.64
N ALA A 311 0.14 -10.25 -24.37
CA ALA A 311 -0.32 -11.42 -23.62
C ALA A 311 -1.55 -12.09 -24.26
N THR A 312 -2.56 -11.30 -24.64
CA THR A 312 -3.76 -11.83 -25.31
C THR A 312 -3.45 -12.44 -26.68
N THR A 313 -2.49 -11.87 -27.42
CA THR A 313 -2.04 -12.42 -28.71
C THR A 313 -1.26 -13.72 -28.51
N ALA A 314 -0.36 -13.77 -27.54
CA ALA A 314 0.43 -14.97 -27.20
C ALA A 314 -0.48 -16.16 -26.78
N MET A 315 -1.60 -15.87 -26.11
CA MET A 315 -2.63 -16.86 -25.77
C MET A 315 -3.65 -17.12 -26.90
N GLY A 316 -3.49 -16.52 -28.09
CA GLY A 316 -4.35 -16.76 -29.25
C GLY A 316 -5.74 -16.12 -29.20
N LEU A 317 -5.97 -15.14 -28.32
CA LEU A 317 -7.29 -14.50 -28.14
C LEU A 317 -7.58 -13.37 -29.15
N ASN A 318 -6.59 -13.01 -29.99
CA ASN A 318 -6.73 -12.05 -31.09
C ASN A 318 -6.50 -12.71 -32.47
N PRO A 319 -7.40 -13.60 -32.93
CA PRO A 319 -7.21 -14.37 -34.16
C PRO A 319 -7.14 -13.51 -35.43
N SER A 320 -7.71 -12.29 -35.42
CA SER A 320 -7.67 -11.35 -36.56
C SER A 320 -6.30 -10.69 -36.80
N ARG A 321 -5.36 -10.78 -35.84
CA ARG A 321 -3.99 -10.26 -35.99
C ARG A 321 -2.94 -11.35 -36.20
N ALA A 322 -3.27 -12.61 -35.92
CA ALA A 322 -2.38 -13.75 -36.19
C ALA A 322 -2.13 -13.94 -37.69
N THR A 323 -3.10 -13.59 -38.55
CA THR A 323 -3.00 -13.69 -40.02
C THR A 323 -2.12 -12.64 -40.67
N ALA A 324 -1.64 -11.62 -39.93
CA ALA A 324 -0.79 -10.55 -40.47
C ALA A 324 0.72 -10.77 -40.21
N MET A 325 1.08 -11.79 -39.41
CA MET A 325 2.47 -12.12 -39.07
C MET A 325 2.92 -13.49 -39.61
N ALA A 326 2.08 -14.17 -40.40
CA ALA A 326 2.41 -15.38 -41.16
C ALA A 326 2.51 -15.03 -42.65
#